data_AF-A0A1H2R8T3-F1
#
_entry.id   AF-A0A1H2R8T3-F1
#
_cell.length_a   1.000
_cell.length_b   1.000
_cell.length_c   1.000
_cell.angle_alpha   90.00
_cell.angle_beta   90.00
_cell.angle_gamma   90.00
#
_symmetry.space_group_name_H-M   'P 1'
#
loop_
_entity.id
_entity.type
_entity.pdbx_description
1 polymer ?
#
loop_
_entity_poly.entity_id
_entity_poly.type
_entity_poly.pdbx_seq_one_letter_code
_entity_poly.pdbx_strand_id
1 'polypeptide(L)' 'MEAVDMIMNLNDLEQDAVMECPYCHKGKTYSYGAKGKESSNCHICGRLVLWDFDRMIAYKAKARKYAG' A
#
# COMPACT_ATOMS: atom_id res chain seq x y z
N MET A 1 4.66 -11.04 -32.43
CA MET A 1 3.94 -10.17 -31.48
C MET A 1 4.96 -9.84 -30.42
N GLU A 2 5.63 -8.71 -30.59
CA GLU A 2 6.71 -8.27 -29.69
C GLU A 2 6.12 -8.19 -28.28
N ALA A 3 6.74 -8.88 -27.32
CA ALA A 3 6.40 -8.71 -25.92
C ALA A 3 6.65 -7.24 -25.60
N VAL A 4 5.58 -6.48 -25.41
CA VAL A 4 5.67 -5.11 -24.90
C VAL A 4 6.35 -5.25 -23.56
N ASP A 5 7.57 -4.77 -23.45
CA ASP A 5 8.37 -4.85 -22.25
C ASP A 5 7.59 -4.13 -21.14
N MET A 6 6.94 -4.89 -20.25
CA MET A 6 6.07 -4.36 -19.19
C MET A 6 6.89 -3.78 -18.03
N ILE A 7 8.05 -3.20 -18.34
CA ILE A 7 8.93 -2.55 -17.37
C ILE A 7 8.53 -1.08 -17.31
N MET A 8 7.99 -0.67 -16.16
CA MET A 8 7.73 0.74 -15.87
C MET A 8 8.85 1.32 -15.01
N ASN A 9 9.40 2.45 -15.45
CA ASN A 9 10.34 3.21 -14.66
C ASN A 9 9.60 3.99 -13.58
N LEU A 10 9.83 3.58 -12.33
CA LEU A 10 9.20 4.16 -11.15
C LEU A 10 9.59 5.62 -10.88
N ASN A 11 10.69 6.11 -11.48
CA ASN A 11 11.14 7.50 -11.35
C ASN A 11 10.34 8.48 -12.22
N ASP A 12 9.69 8.00 -13.29
CA ASP A 12 8.92 8.84 -14.22
C ASP A 12 7.51 9.14 -13.71
N LEU A 13 7.24 8.76 -12.46
CA LEU A 13 5.92 8.72 -11.89
C LEU A 13 5.90 9.51 -10.57
N GLU A 14 4.89 10.34 -10.39
CA GLU A 14 4.79 11.25 -9.24
C GLU A 14 4.58 10.48 -7.92
N GLN A 15 5.29 10.92 -6.88
CA GLN A 15 5.15 10.40 -5.53
C GLN A 15 4.02 11.15 -4.82
N ASP A 16 2.87 10.50 -4.67
CA ASP A 16 1.66 11.14 -4.16
C ASP A 16 1.73 11.44 -2.66
N ALA A 17 2.16 10.48 -1.81
CA ALA A 17 2.34 10.76 -0.37
C ALA A 17 3.01 9.66 0.46
N VAL A 18 3.18 9.98 1.75
CA VAL A 18 3.61 9.08 2.81
C VAL A 18 2.43 8.81 3.74
N MET A 19 2.04 7.54 3.90
CA MET A 19 1.07 7.10 4.91
C MET A 19 1.77 6.39 6.05
N GLU A 20 1.37 6.67 7.28
CA GLU A 20 2.00 6.09 8.46
C GLU A 20 1.39 4.74 8.85
N CYS A 21 2.23 3.74 9.13
CA CYS A 21 1.75 2.47 9.70
C CYS A 21 1.21 2.69 11.12
N PRO A 22 -0.03 2.25 11.44
CA PRO A 22 -0.67 2.50 12.74
C PRO A 22 -0.08 1.64 13.88
N TYR A 23 0.94 0.82 13.58
CA TYR A 23 1.61 -0.04 14.55
C TYR A 23 3.03 0.39 14.89
N CYS A 24 3.84 0.73 13.89
CA CYS A 24 5.24 1.10 14.08
C CYS A 24 5.53 2.57 13.79
N HIS A 25 4.51 3.33 13.40
CA HIS A 25 4.62 4.76 13.10
C HIS A 25 5.71 5.09 12.07
N LYS A 26 5.99 4.13 11.17
CA LYS A 26 6.89 4.33 10.04
C LYS A 26 6.07 4.61 8.79
N GLY A 27 6.51 5.64 8.06
CA GLY A 27 5.94 6.01 6.77
C GLY A 27 6.17 4.91 5.75
N LYS A 28 5.10 4.55 5.04
CA LYS A 28 5.17 3.84 3.77
C LYS A 28 4.88 4.87 2.68
N THR A 29 5.86 5.06 1.81
CA THR A 29 5.71 5.90 0.64
C THR A 29 4.89 5.15 -0.39
N TYR A 30 3.91 5.85 -0.96
CA TYR A 30 3.14 5.36 -2.07
C TYR A 30 3.23 6.38 -3.20
N SER A 31 3.26 5.81 -4.39
CA SER A 31 3.27 6.55 -5.62
C SER A 31 2.13 6.02 -6.48
N TYR A 32 1.78 6.74 -7.54
CA TYR A 32 0.96 6.23 -8.66
C TYR A 32 -0.55 6.31 -8.48
N GLY A 33 -1.05 7.37 -7.82
CA GLY A 33 -2.48 7.69 -7.78
C GLY A 33 -3.32 6.51 -7.29
N ALA A 34 -2.77 5.70 -6.38
CA ALA A 34 -3.46 4.56 -5.81
C ALA A 34 -4.81 5.03 -5.23
N LYS A 35 -5.89 4.32 -5.53
CA LYS A 35 -7.24 4.64 -5.07
C LYS A 35 -7.86 3.43 -4.40
N GLY A 36 -8.82 3.68 -3.51
CA GLY A 36 -9.49 2.62 -2.77
C GLY A 36 -8.71 2.13 -1.56
N LYS A 37 -8.93 0.86 -1.22
CA LYS A 37 -8.42 0.23 0.00
C LYS A 37 -7.66 -1.05 -0.32
N GLU A 38 -6.46 -1.18 0.24
CA GLU A 38 -5.64 -2.39 0.12
C GLU A 38 -5.35 -2.96 1.50
N SER A 39 -5.56 -4.28 1.65
CA SER A 39 -5.03 -5.02 2.79
C SER A 39 -3.65 -5.57 2.45
N SER A 40 -2.61 -5.02 3.04
CA SER A 40 -1.23 -5.54 2.88
C SER A 40 -0.43 -5.42 4.16
N ASN A 41 0.60 -6.27 4.29
CA ASN A 41 1.50 -6.22 5.44
C ASN A 41 2.38 -4.97 5.37
N CYS A 42 2.65 -4.36 6.52
CA CYS A 42 3.67 -3.32 6.62
C CYS A 42 5.05 -3.93 6.37
N HIS A 43 5.83 -3.37 5.44
CA HIS A 43 7.17 -3.88 5.12
C HIS A 43 8.16 -3.78 6.30
N ILE A 44 7.92 -2.88 7.25
CA ILE A 44 8.77 -2.70 8.43
C ILE A 44 8.44 -3.71 9.53
N CYS A 45 7.18 -3.74 9.98
CA CYS A 45 6.80 -4.51 11.17
C CYS A 45 6.07 -5.82 10.86
N GLY A 46 5.81 -6.12 9.60
CA GLY A 46 5.16 -7.35 9.13
C GLY A 46 3.66 -7.46 9.48
N ARG A 47 3.09 -6.54 10.26
CA ARG A 47 1.68 -6.60 10.67
C ARG A 47 0.75 -6.27 9.51
N LEU A 48 -0.40 -6.93 9.48
CA LEU A 48 -1.46 -6.66 8.50
C LEU A 48 -2.09 -5.29 8.75
N VAL A 49 -2.12 -4.46 7.72
CA VAL A 49 -2.66 -3.10 7.74
C VAL A 49 -3.66 -2.95 6.59
N LEU A 50 -4.70 -2.15 6.82
CA LEU A 50 -5.59 -1.70 5.75
C LEU A 50 -5.18 -0.27 5.37
N TRP A 51 -4.71 -0.08 4.15
CA TRP A 51 -4.31 1.20 3.59
C TRP A 51 -5.49 1.80 2.83
N ASP A 52 -5.89 3.03 3.15
CA ASP A 52 -6.99 3.75 2.50
C ASP A 52 -6.41 4.93 1.74
N PHE A 53 -6.14 4.72 0.45
CA PHE A 53 -5.45 5.67 -0.40
C PHE A 53 -6.32 6.88 -0.75
N ASP A 54 -7.65 6.75 -0.70
CA ASP A 54 -8.52 7.91 -0.95
C ASP A 54 -8.46 8.93 0.20
N ARG A 55 -8.19 8.45 1.42
CA ARG A 55 -8.17 9.25 2.65
C ARG A 55 -6.76 9.50 3.18
N MET A 56 -5.74 8.90 2.58
CA MET A 56 -4.34 8.96 3.02
C MET A 56 -4.14 8.51 4.47
N ILE A 57 -4.86 7.46 4.89
CA ILE A 57 -4.81 6.92 6.26
C ILE A 57 -4.70 5.41 6.27
N ALA A 58 -4.20 4.88 7.38
CA ALA A 58 -3.99 3.46 7.58
C ALA A 58 -4.68 2.96 8.85
N TYR A 59 -5.31 1.79 8.77
CA TYR A 59 -6.05 1.19 9.89
C TYR A 59 -5.39 -0.11 10.36
N LYS A 60 -5.46 -0.36 11.67
CA LYS A 60 -5.11 -1.66 12.25
C LYS A 60 -6.08 -2.71 11.72
N ALA A 61 -5.61 -3.62 10.89
CA ALA A 61 -6.43 -4.69 10.34
C ALA A 61 -6.33 -5.96 11.21
N LYS A 62 -7.44 -6.70 11.27
CA LYS A 62 -7.47 -8.08 11.77
C LYS A 62 -7.82 -8.98 10.60
N ALA A 63 -7.14 -10.13 10.50
CA ALA A 63 -7.49 -11.14 9.51
C ALA A 63 -8.97 -11.54 9.68
N ARG A 64 -9.68 -11.73 8.57
CA ARG A 64 -11.01 -12.33 8.64
C ARG A 64 -10.87 -13.70 9.29
N LYS A 65 -11.73 -14.00 10.27
CA LYS A 65 -11.90 -15.38 10.71
C LYS A 65 -12.41 -16.15 9.51
N TYR A 66 -11.73 -17.24 9.15
CA TYR A 66 -12.24 -18.15 8.14
C TYR A 66 -13.63 -18.60 8.60
N ALA A 67 -14.67 -18.29 7.83
CA ALA A 67 -15.96 -18.95 7.98
C ALA A 67 -15.81 -20.29 7.27
N GLY A 68 -15.26 -21.27 8.00
CA GLY A 68 -15.38 -22.68 7.64
C GLY A 68 -16.74 -23.21 8.03
#